data_AF-A0A4P8WKA8-F1
#
_entry.id   AF-A0A4P8WKA8-F1
#
_cell.length_a   1.000
_cell.length_b   1.000
_cell.length_c   1.000
_cell.angle_alpha   90.00
_cell.angle_beta   90.00
_cell.angle_gamma   90.00
#
_symmetry.space_group_name_H-M   'P 1'
#
loop_
_entity.id
_entity.type
_entity.pdbx_description
1 polymer ?
#
loop_
_entity_poly.entity_id
_entity_poly.type
_entity_poly.pdbx_seq_one_letter_code
_entity_poly.pdbx_strand_id
1 'polypeptide(L)'
;MVETSSIGIGLDRPGTTSLRAAFFSVWFVDLVATILFFVVPYAYELNPVTVFLYDLFGLAGVVLAAVIYAGFVIAIGYVLSRPFDIGFVATVVVMYAIFASNNVVLLVSREPLLTPLMP
;
A
#
# COMPACT_ATOMS: atom_id res chain seq x y z
N MET A 1 -18.78 -44.48 -5.45
CA MET A 1 -17.83 -43.49 -4.90
C MET A 1 -17.96 -42.25 -5.74
N VAL A 2 -18.61 -41.21 -5.22
CA VAL A 2 -18.69 -39.92 -5.90
C VAL A 2 -17.39 -39.19 -5.60
N GLU A 3 -16.55 -39.01 -6.60
CA GLU A 3 -15.40 -38.10 -6.51
C GLU A 3 -15.94 -36.67 -6.35
N THR A 4 -16.01 -36.21 -5.13
CA THR A 4 -16.01 -34.77 -4.82
C THR A 4 -14.68 -34.21 -5.28
N SER A 5 -14.65 -33.70 -6.51
CA SER A 5 -13.65 -32.75 -6.96
C SER A 5 -13.77 -31.50 -6.09
N SER A 6 -13.00 -31.46 -5.00
CA SER A 6 -12.79 -30.24 -4.25
C SER A 6 -12.20 -29.24 -5.24
N ILE A 7 -12.95 -28.19 -5.54
CA ILE A 7 -12.41 -26.97 -6.15
C ILE A 7 -11.42 -26.42 -5.12
N GLY A 8 -10.20 -26.95 -5.13
CA GLY A 8 -9.09 -26.43 -4.37
C GLY A 8 -8.71 -25.14 -5.04
N ILE A 9 -9.34 -24.04 -4.62
CA ILE A 9 -8.75 -22.71 -4.80
C ILE A 9 -7.45 -22.79 -3.99
N GLY A 10 -6.36 -23.18 -4.65
CA GLY A 10 -5.03 -23.20 -4.08
C GLY A 10 -4.66 -21.77 -3.76
N LEU A 11 -5.03 -21.33 -2.55
CA LEU A 11 -4.61 -20.06 -1.96
C LEU A 11 -3.10 -20.18 -1.66
N ASP A 12 -2.30 -20.15 -2.72
CA ASP A 12 -0.85 -20.12 -2.61
C ASP A 12 -0.45 -18.78 -2.00
N ARG A 13 0.28 -18.84 -0.88
CA ARG A 13 0.71 -17.62 -0.18
C ARG A 13 1.50 -16.71 -1.13
N PRO A 14 1.18 -15.40 -1.18
CA PRO A 14 1.89 -14.48 -2.04
C PRO A 14 3.34 -14.33 -1.59
N GLY A 15 4.26 -14.61 -2.51
CA GLY A 15 5.69 -14.33 -2.35
C GLY A 15 6.42 -15.17 -1.30
N THR A 16 7.70 -14.84 -1.10
CA THR A 16 8.54 -15.42 -0.04
C THR A 16 8.34 -14.67 1.28
N THR A 17 8.77 -15.25 2.40
CA THR A 17 8.73 -14.57 3.71
C THR A 17 9.45 -13.21 3.69
N SER A 18 10.58 -13.11 2.97
CA SER A 18 11.33 -11.85 2.82
C SER A 18 10.52 -10.79 2.07
N LEU A 19 9.83 -11.16 0.99
CA LEU A 19 9.00 -10.23 0.22
C LEU A 19 7.83 -9.68 1.05
N ARG A 20 7.21 -10.54 1.87
CA ARG A 20 6.14 -10.14 2.79
C ARG A 20 6.65 -9.17 3.86
N ALA A 21 7.82 -9.43 4.42
CA ALA A 21 8.44 -8.53 5.40
C ALA A 21 8.74 -7.16 4.78
N ALA A 22 9.30 -7.13 3.56
CA ALA A 22 9.54 -5.89 2.83
C ALA A 22 8.24 -5.10 2.60
N PHE A 23 7.18 -5.78 2.15
CA PHE A 23 5.86 -5.16 1.98
C PHE A 23 5.37 -4.51 3.28
N PHE A 24 5.34 -5.24 4.39
CA PHE A 24 4.85 -4.70 5.66
C PHE A 24 5.69 -3.51 6.17
N SER A 25 7.01 -3.55 5.99
CA SER A 25 7.88 -2.44 6.38
C SER A 25 7.58 -1.17 5.59
N VAL A 26 7.50 -1.25 4.26
CA VAL A 26 7.22 -0.07 3.42
C VAL A 26 5.78 0.42 3.66
N TRP A 27 4.83 -0.52 3.82
CA TRP A 27 3.44 -0.20 4.13
C TRP A 27 3.30 0.55 5.45
N PHE A 28 4.03 0.12 6.48
CA PHE A 28 4.02 0.78 7.78
C PHE A 28 4.56 2.21 7.71
N VAL A 29 5.67 2.41 6.99
CA VAL A 29 6.26 3.74 6.78
C VAL A 29 5.27 4.68 6.08
N ASP A 30 4.62 4.20 5.03
CA ASP A 30 3.61 4.99 4.30
C ASP A 30 2.38 5.32 5.16
N LEU A 31 1.90 4.37 5.98
CA LEU A 31 0.83 4.62 6.94
C LEU A 31 1.21 5.74 7.93
N VAL A 32 2.41 5.68 8.51
CA VAL A 32 2.90 6.70 9.44
C VAL A 32 2.98 8.06 8.75
N ALA A 33 3.54 8.11 7.53
CA ALA A 33 3.62 9.35 6.75
C ALA A 33 2.21 9.92 6.45
N THR A 34 1.28 9.06 6.04
CA THR A 34 -0.11 9.43 5.75
C THR A 34 -0.80 10.00 6.98
N ILE A 35 -0.70 9.33 8.14
CA ILE A 35 -1.23 9.83 9.41
C ILE A 35 -0.69 11.23 9.71
N LEU A 36 0.60 11.43 9.52
CA LEU A 36 1.25 12.70 9.82
C LEU A 36 0.85 13.79 8.83
N PHE A 37 0.56 13.47 7.56
CA PHE A 37 -0.02 14.45 6.62
C PHE A 37 -1.41 14.94 7.05
N PHE A 38 -2.26 14.08 7.60
CA PHE A 38 -3.55 14.50 8.14
C PHE A 38 -3.44 15.43 9.35
N VAL A 39 -2.29 15.48 10.02
CA VAL A 39 -2.01 16.38 11.15
C VAL A 39 -1.41 17.71 10.67
N VAL A 40 -0.91 17.77 9.43
CA VAL A 40 -0.16 18.92 8.91
C VAL A 40 -1.10 19.86 8.11
N PRO A 41 -1.14 21.17 8.43
CA PRO A 41 -2.15 22.09 7.90
C PRO A 41 -1.95 22.52 6.44
N TYR A 42 -0.99 21.95 5.71
CA TYR A 42 -0.68 22.28 4.32
C TYR A 42 -0.86 21.11 3.34
N ALA A 43 -1.23 19.92 3.82
CA ALA A 43 -1.46 18.75 2.98
C ALA A 43 -2.95 18.62 2.63
N TYR A 44 -3.37 19.26 1.53
CA TYR A 44 -4.77 19.30 1.10
C TYR A 44 -5.16 18.25 0.04
N GLU A 45 -4.18 17.61 -0.61
CA GLU A 45 -4.39 16.68 -1.72
C GLU A 45 -4.21 15.22 -1.28
N LEU A 46 -4.97 14.80 -0.27
CA LEU A 46 -4.93 13.44 0.25
C LEU A 46 -5.92 12.53 -0.48
N ASN A 47 -5.66 11.22 -0.44
CA ASN A 47 -6.50 10.22 -1.07
C ASN A 47 -7.97 10.36 -0.61
N PRO A 48 -8.95 10.44 -1.53
CA PRO A 48 -10.33 10.80 -1.21
C PRO A 48 -11.04 9.76 -0.33
N VAL A 49 -10.71 8.48 -0.47
CA VAL A 49 -11.26 7.41 0.39
C VAL A 49 -10.64 7.48 1.78
N THR A 50 -9.34 7.77 1.88
CA THR A 50 -8.68 7.97 3.17
C THR A 50 -9.22 9.20 3.89
N VAL A 51 -9.47 10.29 3.16
CA VAL A 51 -10.11 11.52 3.68
C VAL A 51 -11.52 11.22 4.15
N PHE A 52 -12.34 10.54 3.35
CA PHE A 52 -13.70 10.16 3.75
C PHE A 52 -13.71 9.34 5.05
N LEU A 53 -12.82 8.35 5.16
CA LEU A 53 -12.73 7.54 6.38
C LEU A 53 -12.19 8.35 7.56
N TYR A 54 -11.27 9.29 7.33
CA TYR A 54 -10.81 10.22 8.35
C TYR A 54 -11.94 11.14 8.85
N ASP A 55 -12.78 11.66 7.96
CA ASP A 55 -13.91 12.50 8.36
C ASP A 55 -14.94 11.72 9.20
N LEU A 56 -15.09 10.42 8.93
CA LEU A 56 -16.04 9.55 9.64
C LEU A 56 -15.50 9.03 10.99
N PHE A 57 -14.21 8.70 11.08
CA PHE A 57 -13.61 7.99 12.22
C PHE A 57 -12.34 8.65 12.79
N GLY A 58 -11.96 9.83 12.32
CA GLY A 58 -10.70 10.49 12.65
C GLY A 58 -9.48 9.67 12.22
N LEU A 59 -8.40 9.73 13.01
CA LEU A 59 -7.16 8.99 12.71
C LEU A 59 -7.37 7.46 12.62
N ALA A 60 -8.36 6.91 13.32
CA ALA A 60 -8.70 5.49 13.21
C ALA A 60 -9.20 5.14 11.79
N GLY A 61 -9.86 6.08 11.12
CA GLY A 61 -10.29 5.94 9.73
C GLY A 61 -9.13 5.83 8.75
N VAL A 62 -8.02 6.53 9.00
CA VAL A 62 -6.78 6.44 8.20
C VAL A 62 -6.17 5.04 8.34
N VAL A 63 -6.11 4.51 9.56
CA VAL A 63 -5.63 3.14 9.82
C VAL A 63 -6.54 2.11 9.14
N LEU A 64 -7.85 2.30 9.22
CA LEU A 64 -8.82 1.43 8.55
C LEU A 64 -8.64 1.44 7.02
N ALA A 65 -8.47 2.61 6.42
CA ALA A 65 -8.19 2.75 4.99
C ALA A 65 -6.94 1.96 4.59
N ALA A 66 -5.85 2.11 5.36
CA ALA A 66 -4.61 1.40 5.10
C ALA A 66 -4.74 -0.12 5.24
N VAL A 67 -5.52 -0.61 6.20
CA VAL A 67 -5.77 -2.07 6.33
C VAL A 67 -6.58 -2.58 5.13
N ILE A 68 -7.59 -1.83 4.69
CA ILE A 68 -8.40 -2.20 3.52
C ILE A 68 -7.51 -2.29 2.27
N TYR A 69 -6.68 -1.28 2.02
CA TYR A 69 -5.78 -1.29 0.86
C TYR A 69 -4.74 -2.42 0.94
N ALA A 70 -4.15 -2.67 2.11
CA ALA A 70 -3.24 -3.79 2.30
C ALA A 70 -3.94 -5.13 2.00
N GLY A 71 -5.19 -5.28 2.46
CA GLY A 71 -6.03 -6.43 2.19
C GLY A 71 -6.25 -6.65 0.69
N PHE A 72 -6.55 -5.60 -0.08
CA PHE A 72 -6.68 -5.68 -1.53
C PHE A 72 -5.39 -6.13 -2.21
N VAL A 73 -4.24 -5.53 -1.85
CA VAL A 73 -2.94 -5.92 -2.42
C VAL A 73 -2.63 -7.38 -2.14
N ILE A 74 -2.85 -7.84 -0.91
CA ILE A 74 -2.65 -9.23 -0.52
C ILE A 74 -3.60 -10.15 -1.29
N ALA A 75 -4.88 -9.82 -1.38
CA ALA A 75 -5.89 -10.61 -2.09
C ALA A 75 -5.55 -10.75 -3.59
N ILE A 76 -5.11 -9.67 -4.24
CA ILE A 76 -4.62 -9.69 -5.62
C ILE A 76 -3.44 -10.66 -5.74
N GLY A 77 -2.49 -10.60 -4.79
CA GLY A 77 -1.34 -11.51 -4.76
C GLY A 77 -1.69 -13.00 -4.60
N TYR A 78 -2.90 -13.33 -4.11
CA TYR A 78 -3.41 -14.70 -4.07
C TYR A 78 -4.09 -15.14 -5.38
N VAL A 79 -4.53 -14.19 -6.21
CA VAL A 79 -5.30 -14.47 -7.44
C VAL A 79 -4.41 -14.51 -8.68
N LEU A 80 -3.29 -13.79 -8.71
CA LEU A 80 -2.39 -13.82 -9.87
C LEU A 80 -1.48 -15.06 -9.86
N SER A 81 -1.42 -15.75 -11.00
CA SER A 81 -0.63 -16.98 -11.24
C SER A 81 0.70 -16.68 -11.94
N ARG A 82 1.79 -17.36 -11.53
CA ARG A 82 3.17 -17.12 -12.03
C ARG A 82 3.35 -17.74 -13.44
N PRO A 83 3.90 -17.02 -14.45
CA PRO A 83 5.12 -16.22 -14.33
C PRO A 83 5.08 -14.79 -14.91
N PHE A 84 3.94 -14.28 -15.37
CA PHE A 84 3.83 -12.91 -15.93
C PHE A 84 4.01 -11.78 -14.88
N ASP A 85 4.15 -12.15 -13.61
CA ASP A 85 3.77 -11.35 -12.45
C ASP A 85 4.95 -10.68 -11.73
N ILE A 86 6.16 -11.20 -11.88
CA ILE A 86 7.31 -10.71 -11.09
C ILE A 86 7.74 -9.30 -11.55
N GLY A 87 7.77 -9.05 -12.86
CA GLY A 87 8.14 -7.74 -13.41
C GLY A 87 7.11 -6.67 -13.06
N PHE A 88 5.83 -6.97 -13.24
CA PHE A 88 4.73 -6.07 -12.89
C PHE A 88 4.72 -5.75 -11.38
N VAL A 89 4.78 -6.77 -10.52
CA VAL A 89 4.85 -6.59 -9.07
C VAL A 89 6.10 -5.81 -8.67
N ALA A 90 7.27 -6.10 -9.27
CA ALA A 90 8.49 -5.34 -9.00
C ALA A 90 8.36 -3.87 -9.39
N THR A 91 7.79 -3.56 -10.56
CA THR A 91 7.55 -2.18 -11.00
C THR A 91 6.59 -1.45 -10.06
N VAL A 92 5.47 -2.07 -9.69
CA VAL A 92 4.49 -1.49 -8.76
C VAL A 92 5.12 -1.25 -7.39
N VAL A 93 5.91 -2.21 -6.88
CA VAL A 93 6.63 -2.08 -5.62
C VAL A 93 7.66 -0.95 -5.66
N VAL A 94 8.42 -0.83 -6.74
CA VAL A 94 9.40 0.26 -6.91
C VAL A 94 8.71 1.62 -6.99
N MET A 95 7.63 1.74 -7.79
CA MET A 95 6.84 2.96 -7.86
C MET A 95 6.28 3.32 -6.48
N TYR A 96 5.70 2.35 -5.78
CA TYR A 96 5.18 2.56 -4.43
C TYR A 96 6.26 2.99 -3.45
N ALA A 97 7.45 2.37 -3.47
CA ALA A 97 8.57 2.75 -2.63
C ALA A 97 9.01 4.20 -2.90
N ILE A 98 9.07 4.63 -4.16
CA ILE A 98 9.39 6.02 -4.53
C ILE A 98 8.34 6.98 -3.96
N PHE A 99 7.04 6.67 -4.11
CA PHE A 99 5.97 7.52 -3.58
C PHE A 99 5.97 7.58 -2.05
N ALA A 100 6.11 6.44 -1.38
CA ALA A 100 6.23 6.37 0.07
C ALA A 100 7.46 7.14 0.58
N SER A 101 8.60 7.02 -0.10
CA SER A 101 9.80 7.83 0.18
C SER A 101 9.55 9.32 -0.02
N ASN A 102 8.85 9.71 -1.08
CA ASN A 102 8.46 11.09 -1.32
C ASN A 102 7.57 11.64 -0.19
N ASN A 103 6.63 10.82 0.30
CA ASN A 103 5.78 11.15 1.43
C ASN A 103 6.59 11.41 2.70
N VAL A 104 7.54 10.51 3.01
CA VAL A 104 8.42 10.66 4.17
C VAL A 104 9.29 11.92 4.06
N VAL A 105 9.87 12.17 2.88
CA VAL A 105 10.71 13.36 2.68
C VAL A 105 9.88 14.63 2.79
N LEU A 106 8.74 14.73 2.09
CA LEU A 106 7.84 15.87 2.18
C LEU A 106 7.44 16.17 3.63
N LEU A 107 7.22 15.13 4.44
CA LEU A 107 6.89 15.31 5.84
C LEU A 107 8.05 15.88 6.67
N VAL A 108 9.29 15.44 6.42
CA VAL A 108 10.47 15.85 7.19
C VAL A 108 11.06 17.17 6.72
N SER A 109 11.22 17.36 5.41
CA SER A 109 11.85 18.54 4.80
C SER A 109 10.86 19.64 4.41
N ARG A 110 9.54 19.36 4.43
CA ARG A 110 8.49 20.22 3.83
C ARG A 110 8.65 20.44 2.32
N GLU A 111 9.56 19.73 1.67
CA GLU A 111 9.80 19.76 0.23
C GLU A 111 9.67 18.35 -0.35
N PRO A 112 8.93 18.14 -1.43
CA PRO A 112 8.83 16.82 -2.03
C PRO A 112 10.17 16.38 -2.65
N LEU A 113 10.45 15.08 -2.61
CA LEU A 113 11.65 14.47 -3.20
C LEU A 113 11.69 14.66 -4.73
N LEU A 114 10.53 14.82 -5.34
CA LEU A 114 10.35 15.05 -6.77
C LEU A 114 10.36 16.53 -7.19
N THR A 115 10.54 17.48 -6.26
CA THR A 115 10.62 18.93 -6.59
C THR A 115 11.60 19.25 -7.72
N PRO A 116 12.80 18.63 -7.80
CA PRO A 116 13.74 18.93 -8.89
C PRO A 116 13.27 18.49 -10.29
N LEU A 117 12.18 17.71 -10.40
CA LEU A 117 11.68 17.11 -11.64
C LEU A 117 10.36 17.73 -12.13
N MET A 118 9.77 18.66 -11.36
CA MET A 118 8.56 19.39 -11.72
C MET A 118 8.89 20.88 -11.87
N PRO A 119 8.59 21.52 -13.02
CA PRO A 119 8.88 22.93 -13.26
C PRO A 119 8.03 23.90 -12.42
#